data_AF-A0A8T4VU46-F1
#
_entry.id   AF-A0A8T4VU46-F1
#
_cell.length_a   1.000
_cell.length_b   1.000
_cell.length_c   1.000
_cell.angle_alpha   90.00
_cell.angle_beta   90.00
_cell.angle_gamma   90.00
#
_symmetry.space_group_name_H-M   'P 1'
#
loop_
_entity.id
_entity.type
_entity.pdbx_description
1 polymer ?
#
loop_
_entity_poly.entity_id
_entity_poly.type
_entity_poly.pdbx_seq_one_letter_code
_entity_poly.pdbx_strand_id
1 'polypeptide(L)'
;RLLEPHAPPVEQRLRALRELSDSGIATHVFFGPILPDLEVADAGGYVRRFADTGADELMVDTLHLKKGVWDSIAAVLPDDKRELYRQRLRHDSSYYPRIVAEIEKTCRRVGLPCTRAFP
;
A
#
# COMPACT_ATOMS: atom_id res chain seq x y z
N ARG A 1 14.29 -4.45 -3.18
CA ARG A 1 13.38 -5.47 -2.59
C ARG A 1 13.91 -5.88 -1.22
N LEU A 2 13.81 -5.00 -0.22
CA LEU A 2 14.39 -5.25 1.11
C LEU A 2 13.45 -6.08 1.99
N LEU A 3 12.16 -5.73 2.00
CA LEU A 3 11.16 -6.36 2.86
C LEU A 3 10.52 -7.61 2.25
N GLU A 4 10.44 -7.67 0.91
CA GLU A 4 9.84 -8.78 0.17
C GLU A 4 10.82 -9.33 -0.89
N PRO A 5 11.97 -9.92 -0.51
CA PRO A 5 13.02 -10.30 -1.46
C PRO A 5 12.57 -11.41 -2.43
N HIS A 6 11.72 -12.33 -1.97
CA HIS A 6 11.26 -13.49 -2.73
C HIS A 6 9.91 -13.27 -3.43
N ALA A 7 9.27 -12.10 -3.24
CA ALA A 7 8.01 -11.81 -3.89
C ALA A 7 8.22 -11.59 -5.41
N PRO A 8 7.21 -11.94 -6.23
CA PRO A 8 7.22 -11.59 -7.65
C PRO A 8 7.37 -10.07 -7.86
N PRO A 9 7.99 -9.64 -8.97
CA PRO A 9 8.01 -8.22 -9.35
C PRO A 9 6.60 -7.62 -9.38
N VAL A 10 6.49 -6.34 -9.02
CA VAL A 10 5.22 -5.59 -9.06
C VAL A 10 4.53 -5.73 -10.43
N GLU A 11 5.27 -5.57 -11.53
CA GLU A 11 4.71 -5.70 -12.89
C GLU A 11 4.09 -7.06 -13.17
N GLN A 12 4.69 -8.14 -12.66
CA GLN A 12 4.13 -9.49 -12.84
C GLN A 12 2.84 -9.65 -12.06
N ARG A 13 2.77 -9.09 -10.84
CA ARG A 13 1.53 -9.10 -10.04
C ARG A 13 0.42 -8.31 -10.72
N LEU A 14 0.71 -7.11 -11.24
CA LEU A 14 -0.26 -6.29 -11.97
C LEU A 14 -0.72 -6.93 -13.28
N ARG A 15 0.18 -7.61 -13.99
CA ARG A 15 -0.17 -8.38 -15.19
C ARG A 15 -1.10 -9.54 -14.88
N ALA A 16 -0.78 -10.33 -13.85
CA ALA A 16 -1.65 -11.42 -13.42
C ALA A 16 -3.04 -10.92 -13.01
N LEU A 17 -3.09 -9.79 -12.29
CA LEU A 17 -4.34 -9.13 -11.92
C LEU A 17 -5.17 -8.75 -13.14
N ARG A 18 -4.55 -8.18 -14.18
CA ARG A 18 -5.21 -7.87 -15.45
C ARG A 18 -5.72 -9.13 -16.16
N GLU A 19 -4.90 -10.17 -16.30
CA GLU A 19 -5.29 -11.41 -16.97
C GLU A 19 -6.52 -12.07 -16.31
N LEU A 20 -6.61 -12.00 -14.97
CA LEU A 20 -7.76 -12.48 -14.21
C LEU A 20 -9.00 -11.60 -14.44
N SER A 21 -8.85 -10.27 -14.36
CA SER A 21 -9.94 -9.32 -14.60
C SER A 21 -10.50 -9.45 -16.03
N ASP A 22 -9.63 -9.50 -17.05
CA ASP A 22 -10.00 -9.67 -18.46
C ASP A 22 -10.74 -11.01 -18.71
N SER A 23 -10.51 -12.01 -17.85
CA SER A 23 -11.20 -13.30 -17.88
C SER A 23 -12.55 -13.30 -17.15
N GLY A 24 -12.99 -12.15 -16.63
CA GLY A 24 -14.24 -12.01 -15.87
C GLY A 24 -14.17 -12.54 -14.44
N ILE A 25 -12.97 -12.80 -13.91
CA ILE A 25 -12.78 -13.21 -12.52
C ILE A 25 -12.76 -11.95 -11.66
N ALA A 26 -13.58 -11.91 -10.61
CA ALA A 26 -13.57 -10.80 -9.66
C ALA A 26 -12.22 -10.72 -8.93
N THR A 27 -11.62 -9.54 -8.92
CA THR A 27 -10.28 -9.29 -8.39
C THR A 27 -10.27 -8.12 -7.42
N HIS A 28 -9.36 -8.19 -6.45
CA HIS A 28 -9.12 -7.09 -5.53
C HIS A 28 -7.61 -6.86 -5.36
N VAL A 29 -7.24 -5.64 -4.99
CA VAL A 29 -5.87 -5.30 -4.58
C VAL A 29 -5.85 -5.10 -3.08
N PHE A 30 -5.03 -5.88 -2.39
CA PHE A 30 -4.65 -5.60 -1.02
C PHE A 30 -3.42 -4.68 -1.01
N PHE A 31 -3.64 -3.38 -0.75
CA PHE A 31 -2.59 -2.37 -0.69
C PHE A 31 -2.16 -2.15 0.76
N GLY A 32 -1.30 -3.06 1.24
CA GLY A 32 -0.95 -3.10 2.65
C GLY A 32 0.22 -4.03 2.99
N PRO A 33 0.92 -3.78 4.11
CA PRO A 33 0.84 -2.56 4.88
C PRO A 33 1.49 -1.39 4.11
N ILE A 34 0.87 -0.22 4.13
CA ILE A 34 1.51 1.00 3.63
C ILE A 34 2.76 1.25 4.45
N LEU A 35 3.88 1.30 3.75
CA LEU A 35 5.18 1.54 4.36
C LEU A 35 5.37 3.05 4.66
N PRO A 36 6.06 3.39 5.76
CA PRO A 36 6.42 4.77 6.11
C PRO A 36 7.37 5.51 5.16
N ASP A 37 7.51 5.10 3.91
CA ASP A 37 8.24 5.80 2.85
C ASP A 37 7.33 6.20 1.67
N LEU A 38 6.02 5.94 1.76
CA LEU A 38 5.06 6.44 0.77
C LEU A 38 4.76 7.92 1.02
N GLU A 39 4.90 8.76 -0.01
CA GLU A 39 4.45 10.15 0.06
C GLU A 39 2.97 10.29 -0.28
N VAL A 40 2.32 11.27 0.35
CA VAL A 40 0.90 11.59 0.09
C VAL A 40 0.68 11.94 -1.38
N ALA A 41 1.62 12.66 -2.00
CA ALA A 41 1.54 13.03 -3.42
C ALA A 41 1.52 11.80 -4.37
N ASP A 42 2.16 10.70 -3.96
CA ASP A 42 2.29 9.49 -4.77
C ASP A 42 1.13 8.52 -4.57
N ALA A 43 0.43 8.60 -3.43
CA ALA A 43 -0.61 7.66 -3.03
C ALA A 43 -1.72 7.52 -4.10
N GLY A 44 -2.18 8.64 -4.66
CA GLY A 44 -3.16 8.63 -5.74
C GLY A 44 -2.63 8.02 -7.06
N GLY A 45 -1.32 8.07 -7.30
CA GLY A 45 -0.69 7.42 -8.45
C GLY A 45 -0.83 5.90 -8.41
N TYR A 46 -0.62 5.29 -7.24
CA TYR A 46 -0.82 3.85 -7.04
C TYR A 46 -2.27 3.43 -7.26
N VAL A 47 -3.24 4.18 -6.73
CA VAL A 47 -4.67 3.89 -6.92
C VAL A 47 -5.05 3.89 -8.40
N ARG A 48 -4.61 4.90 -9.17
CA ARG A 48 -4.87 4.94 -10.63
C ARG A 48 -4.29 3.70 -11.30
N ARG A 49 -3.06 3.33 -10.95
CA ARG A 49 -2.39 2.16 -11.50
C ARG A 49 -3.10 0.84 -11.20
N PHE A 50 -3.69 0.70 -10.02
CA PHE A 50 -4.50 -0.46 -9.67
C PHE A 50 -5.85 -0.46 -10.40
N ALA A 51 -6.50 0.70 -10.51
CA ALA A 51 -7.74 0.82 -11.29
C ALA A 51 -7.51 0.46 -12.76
N ASP A 52 -6.37 0.87 -13.33
CA ASP A 52 -6.03 0.60 -14.72
C ASP A 52 -5.96 -0.91 -15.02
N THR A 53 -5.63 -1.77 -14.05
CA THR A 53 -5.60 -3.24 -14.24
C THR A 53 -6.98 -3.88 -14.36
N GLY A 54 -8.07 -3.15 -14.09
CA GLY A 54 -9.42 -3.69 -14.02
C GLY A 54 -9.76 -4.32 -12.67
N ALA A 55 -9.09 -3.93 -11.59
CA ALA A 55 -9.42 -4.41 -10.24
C ALA A 55 -10.83 -3.95 -9.84
N ASP A 56 -11.60 -4.82 -9.17
CA ASP A 56 -12.96 -4.51 -8.72
C ASP A 56 -13.00 -3.82 -7.35
N GLU A 57 -11.96 -4.02 -6.52
CA GLU A 57 -11.87 -3.45 -5.19
C GLU A 57 -10.42 -3.15 -4.77
N LEU A 58 -10.23 -2.09 -3.98
CA LEU A 58 -9.01 -1.81 -3.24
C LEU A 58 -9.26 -1.96 -1.73
N MET A 59 -8.47 -2.80 -1.07
CA MET A 59 -8.41 -2.87 0.39
C MET A 59 -7.10 -2.25 0.87
N VAL A 60 -7.17 -1.25 1.75
CA VAL A 60 -5.99 -0.54 2.26
C VAL A 60 -5.67 -0.94 3.70
N ASP A 61 -4.38 -1.12 4.01
CA ASP A 61 -3.88 -1.39 5.36
C ASP A 61 -2.68 -0.50 5.71
N THR A 62 -2.53 -0.15 6.99
CA THR A 62 -1.43 0.66 7.50
C THR A 62 -0.48 -0.20 8.33
N LEU A 63 0.80 0.18 8.45
CA LEU A 63 1.73 -0.64 9.23
C LEU A 63 1.39 -0.60 10.73
N HIS A 64 0.95 -1.74 11.26
CA HIS A 64 0.69 -1.92 12.69
C HIS A 64 1.92 -2.51 13.40
N LEU A 65 2.51 -1.74 14.32
CA LEU A 65 3.66 -2.18 15.12
C LEU A 65 3.26 -3.13 16.26
N LYS A 66 3.03 -4.41 15.92
CA LYS A 66 2.91 -5.49 16.91
C LYS A 66 4.28 -5.86 17.49
N LYS A 67 4.29 -6.60 18.60
CA LYS A 67 5.52 -7.08 19.24
C LYS A 67 6.43 -7.78 18.23
N GLY A 68 7.68 -7.32 18.10
CA GLY A 68 8.71 -7.88 17.20
C GLY A 68 8.67 -7.39 15.74
N VAL A 69 7.62 -6.67 15.31
CA VAL A 69 7.53 -6.15 13.92
C VAL A 69 8.59 -5.09 13.67
N TRP A 70 8.73 -4.14 14.60
CA TRP A 70 9.74 -3.07 14.47
C TRP A 70 11.15 -3.64 14.37
N ASP A 71 11.52 -4.60 15.23
CA ASP A 71 12.86 -5.18 15.24
C ASP A 71 13.19 -5.89 13.93
N SER A 72 12.20 -6.61 13.37
CA SER A 72 12.33 -7.30 12.08
C SER A 72 12.55 -6.32 10.92
N ILE A 73 11.79 -5.22 10.90
CA ILE A 73 11.92 -4.18 9.86
C ILE A 73 13.24 -3.42 10.02
N ALA A 74 13.57 -2.98 11.25
CA ALA A 74 14.77 -2.21 11.53
C ALA A 74 16.06 -3.00 11.31
N ALA A 75 16.02 -4.34 11.34
CA ALA A 75 17.20 -5.16 11.05
C ALA A 75 17.63 -5.09 9.58
N VAL A 76 16.71 -4.80 8.65
CA VAL A 76 16.97 -4.85 7.20
C VAL A 76 16.90 -3.47 6.51
N LEU A 77 16.45 -2.44 7.22
CA LEU A 77 16.39 -1.08 6.69
C LEU A 77 17.73 -0.34 6.83
N PRO A 78 18.16 0.40 5.79
CA PRO A 78 19.23 1.40 5.89
C PRO A 78 18.94 2.49 6.93
N ASP A 79 19.98 3.13 7.47
CA ASP A 79 19.89 4.09 8.58
C ASP A 79 18.93 5.26 8.33
N ASP A 80 19.00 5.85 7.14
CA ASP A 80 18.14 6.95 6.70
C ASP A 80 16.66 6.52 6.69
N LYS A 81 16.35 5.34 6.15
CA LYS A 81 15.00 4.79 6.16
C LYS A 81 14.53 4.44 7.57
N ARG A 82 15.41 3.93 8.44
CA ARG A 82 15.06 3.65 9.84
C ARG A 82 14.62 4.91 10.56
N GLU A 83 15.35 6.01 10.38
CA GLU A 83 15.01 7.28 11.01
C GLU A 83 13.70 7.85 10.47
N LEU A 84 13.50 7.83 9.15
CA LEU A 84 12.23 8.21 8.53
C LEU A 84 11.06 7.41 9.11
N TYR A 85 11.19 6.08 9.19
CA TYR A 85 10.14 5.22 9.73
C TYR A 85 9.86 5.55 11.19
N ARG A 86 10.88 5.77 12.03
CA ARG A 86 10.68 6.18 13.43
C ARG A 86 9.91 7.51 13.51
N GLN A 87 10.33 8.50 12.73
CA GLN A 87 9.68 9.81 12.69
C GLN A 87 8.20 9.67 12.34
N ARG A 88 7.87 8.96 11.27
CA ARG A 88 6.49 8.82 10.81
C ARG A 88 5.63 7.96 11.72
N LEU A 89 6.17 6.87 12.26
CA LEU A 89 5.41 5.95 13.11
C LEU A 89 5.21 6.46 14.54
N ARG A 90 6.13 7.28 15.06
CA ARG A 90 6.10 7.72 16.47
C ARG A 90 5.76 9.20 16.66
N HIS A 91 6.09 10.04 15.69
CA HIS A 91 6.05 11.50 15.85
C HIS A 91 5.09 12.21 14.89
N ASP A 92 4.57 11.53 13.86
CA ASP A 92 3.61 12.09 12.91
C ASP A 92 2.29 11.31 12.93
N SER A 93 1.43 11.64 13.88
CA SER A 93 0.08 11.05 13.99
C SER A 93 -0.81 11.33 12.78
N SER A 94 -0.46 12.32 11.95
CA SER A 94 -1.20 12.71 10.76
C SER A 94 -0.73 12.00 9.49
N TYR A 95 0.35 11.23 9.55
CA TYR A 95 0.93 10.55 8.38
C TYR A 95 -0.07 9.61 7.70
N TYR A 96 -0.51 8.56 8.38
CA TYR A 96 -1.47 7.60 7.80
C TYR A 96 -2.82 8.23 7.47
N PRO A 97 -3.42 9.10 8.32
CA PRO A 97 -4.65 9.79 7.96
C PRO A 97 -4.57 10.55 6.62
N ARG A 98 -3.46 11.26 6.36
CA ARG A 98 -3.27 11.98 5.09
C ARG A 98 -3.13 11.04 3.89
N ILE A 99 -2.36 9.96 4.04
CA ILE A 99 -2.19 8.96 2.99
C ILE A 99 -3.53 8.29 2.65
N VAL A 100 -4.24 7.79 3.66
CA VAL A 100 -5.52 7.11 3.49
C VAL A 100 -6.57 8.06 2.90
N ALA A 101 -6.61 9.33 3.32
CA ALA A 101 -7.52 10.31 2.75
C ALA A 101 -7.27 10.54 1.24
N GLU A 102 -6.00 10.59 0.81
CA GLU A 102 -5.67 10.73 -0.63
C GLU A 102 -6.00 9.46 -1.43
N ILE A 103 -5.80 8.28 -0.84
CA ILE A 103 -6.21 7.00 -1.42
C ILE A 103 -7.73 6.99 -1.63
N GLU A 104 -8.51 7.20 -0.56
CA GLU A 104 -9.98 7.19 -0.61
C GLU A 104 -10.54 8.24 -1.57
N LYS A 105 -9.96 9.45 -1.57
CA LYS A 105 -10.29 10.51 -2.53
C LYS A 105 -10.04 10.07 -3.97
N THR A 106 -8.91 9.42 -4.22
CA THR A 106 -8.57 8.96 -5.56
C THR A 106 -9.46 7.80 -6.01
N CYS A 107 -9.75 6.84 -5.12
CA CYS A 107 -10.68 5.75 -5.34
C CYS A 107 -12.05 6.26 -5.78
N ARG A 108 -12.61 7.25 -5.05
CA ARG A 108 -13.87 7.90 -5.43
C ARG A 108 -13.81 8.53 -6.83
N ARG A 109 -12.70 9.17 -7.18
CA ARG A 109 -12.53 9.84 -8.48
C ARG A 109 -12.44 8.87 -9.66
N VAL A 110 -11.90 7.66 -9.43
CA VAL A 110 -11.75 6.64 -10.48
C VAL A 110 -12.86 5.57 -10.44
N GLY A 111 -13.79 5.66 -9.48
CA GLY A 111 -14.90 4.71 -9.35
C GLY A 111 -14.49 3.33 -8.81
N LEU A 112 -13.35 3.23 -8.10
CA LEU A 112 -12.87 1.98 -7.50
C LEU A 112 -13.38 1.88 -6.05
N PRO A 113 -14.21 0.88 -5.70
CA PRO A 113 -14.56 0.57 -4.31
C PRO A 113 -13.33 0.46 -3.42
N CYS A 114 -13.38 1.09 -2.24
CA CYS A 114 -12.24 1.13 -1.32
C CYS A 114 -12.67 0.81 0.11
N THR A 115 -12.01 -0.15 0.73
CA THR A 115 -12.25 -0.59 2.10
C THR A 115 -10.95 -0.52 2.92
N ARG A 116 -11.08 -0.37 4.25
CA ARG A 116 -9.94 -0.48 5.17
C ARG A 116 -9.90 -1.90 5.73
N ALA A 117 -8.72 -2.52 5.74
CA ALA A 117 -8.54 -3.89 6.20
C ALA A 117 -8.85 -4.07 7.69
N PHE A 118 -8.60 -3.03 8.49
CA PHE A 118 -8.97 -2.96 9.90
C PHE A 118 -9.80 -1.69 10.13
N PRO A 119 -11.08 -1.81 10.53
CA PRO A 119 -11.93 -0.68 10.86
C PRO A 119 -11.61 -0.04 12.21
#